data_AF-C8XK53-F1
#
_entry.id   AF-C8XK53-F1
#
_cell.length_a   1.000
_cell.length_b   1.000
_cell.length_c   1.000
_cell.angle_alpha   90.00
_cell.angle_beta   90.00
_cell.angle_gamma   90.00
#
_symmetry.space_group_name_H-M   'P 1'
#
loop_
_entity.id
_entity.type
_entity.pdbx_description
1 polymer ?
#
loop_
_entity_poly.entity_id
_entity_poly.type
_entity_poly.pdbx_seq_one_letter_code
_entity_poly.pdbx_strand_id
1 'polypeptide(L)' 'MTELSAVSTGTMIRLDDETITLDRVEHLGATEGALSPVHGMPLTKIKFSRNGRTKRRIYPSMMLVERLRRGRNRP' A
#
# COMPACT_ATOMS: atom_id res chain seq x y z
N MET A 1 -1.46 10.48 -9.62
CA MET A 1 -1.63 9.14 -9.00
C MET A 1 -0.36 8.33 -9.21
N THR A 2 -0.12 7.30 -8.40
CA THR A 2 1.02 6.37 -8.52
C THR A 2 0.55 4.94 -8.25
N GLU A 3 1.25 3.94 -8.77
CA GLU A 3 1.01 2.54 -8.39
C GLU A 3 1.42 2.29 -6.93
N LEU A 4 0.74 1.35 -6.29
CA LEU A 4 1.06 0.89 -4.94
C LEU A 4 2.43 0.20 -4.88
N SER A 5 2.87 -0.42 -5.99
CA SER A 5 4.22 -0.97 -6.15
C SER A 5 5.33 0.10 -6.00
N ALA A 6 5.03 1.36 -6.34
CA ALA A 6 6.00 2.44 -6.42
C ALA A 6 6.07 3.28 -5.13
N VAL A 7 5.28 2.96 -4.10
CA VAL A 7 5.34 3.63 -2.80
C VAL A 7 6.18 2.85 -1.79
N SER A 8 6.77 3.58 -0.84
CA SER A 8 7.67 2.99 0.16
C SER A 8 7.16 3.23 1.57
N THR A 9 7.71 2.48 2.53
CA THR A 9 7.53 2.73 3.97
C THR A 9 7.71 4.21 4.30
N GLY A 10 6.85 4.75 5.17
CA GLY A 10 6.81 6.15 5.56
C GLY A 10 6.02 7.06 4.59
N THR A 11 5.64 6.57 3.42
CA THR A 11 4.82 7.31 2.46
C THR A 11 3.40 7.47 2.99
N MET A 12 2.84 8.68 2.85
CA MET A 12 1.41 8.90 3.05
C MET A 12 0.67 8.69 1.74
N ILE A 13 -0.43 7.95 1.79
CA ILE A 13 -1.30 7.72 0.63
C ILE A 13 -2.76 7.93 1.00
N ARG A 14 -3.59 8.24 0.00
CA ARG A 14 -5.04 8.10 0.11
C ARG A 14 -5.43 6.67 -0.29
N LEU A 15 -6.09 5.96 0.62
CA LEU A 15 -6.59 4.59 0.45
C LEU A 15 -8.04 4.54 0.94
N ASP A 16 -8.97 4.12 0.09
CA ASP A 16 -10.41 4.04 0.42
C ASP A 16 -10.94 5.35 1.08
N ASP A 17 -10.59 6.49 0.47
CA ASP A 17 -10.88 7.86 0.96
C ASP A 17 -10.20 8.31 2.26
N GLU A 18 -9.30 7.50 2.80
CA GLU A 18 -8.58 7.82 4.02
C GLU A 18 -7.11 8.12 3.78
N THR A 19 -6.59 9.10 4.51
CA THR A 19 -5.14 9.36 4.54
C THR A 19 -4.48 8.43 5.55
N ILE A 20 -3.59 7.57 5.07
CA ILE A 20 -2.81 6.66 5.92
C ILE A 20 -1.31 6.87 5.71
N THR A 21 -0.52 6.60 6.75
CA THR A 21 0.93 6.45 6.62
C THR A 21 1.27 4.97 6.56
N LEU A 22 2.09 4.58 5.58
CA LEU A 22 2.53 3.20 5.43
C LEU A 22 3.64 2.89 6.44
N ASP A 23 3.37 1.99 7.39
CA ASP A 23 4.35 1.52 8.37
C ASP A 23 5.32 0.51 7.74
N ARG A 24 4.85 -0.27 6.77
CA ARG A 24 5.66 -1.21 5.99
C ARG A 24 5.02 -1.49 4.64
N VAL A 25 5.85 -1.59 3.62
CA VAL A 25 5.49 -2.06 2.28
C VAL A 25 6.35 -3.28 1.95
N GLU A 26 5.73 -4.34 1.43
CA GLU A 26 6.39 -5.59 1.06
C GLU A 26 5.84 -6.06 -0.29
N HIS A 27 6.73 -6.23 -1.27
CA HIS A 27 6.37 -6.75 -2.59
C HIS A 27 6.41 -8.28 -2.55
N LEU A 28 5.27 -8.92 -2.80
CA LEU A 28 5.14 -10.37 -2.75
C LEU A 28 5.42 -11.03 -4.11
N GLY A 29 5.56 -10.24 -5.18
CA GLY A 29 5.66 -10.77 -6.54
C GLY A 29 4.34 -11.34 -7.04
N ALA A 30 4.39 -12.03 -8.19
CA ALA A 30 3.23 -12.70 -8.76
C ALA A 30 2.86 -13.97 -7.97
N THR A 31 1.57 -14.24 -7.78
CA THR A 31 1.17 -15.47 -7.10
C THR A 31 1.28 -16.68 -8.03
N GLU A 32 1.94 -17.74 -7.57
CA GLU A 32 2.21 -18.95 -8.37
C GLU A 32 1.12 -20.03 -8.22
N GLY A 33 0.12 -19.82 -7.37
CA GLY A 33 -0.96 -20.79 -7.15
C GLY A 33 -1.94 -20.82 -8.32
N ALA A 34 -1.94 -21.89 -9.11
CA ALA A 34 -2.77 -22.04 -10.32
C ALA A 34 -4.29 -21.93 -10.07
N LEU A 35 -4.75 -22.22 -8.84
CA LEU A 35 -6.16 -22.13 -8.45
C LEU A 35 -6.51 -20.79 -7.76
N SER A 36 -5.54 -19.88 -7.62
CA SER A 36 -5.77 -18.58 -7.01
C SER A 36 -6.50 -17.66 -8.01
N PRO A 37 -7.57 -16.95 -7.60
CA PRO A 37 -8.21 -15.94 -8.45
C PRO A 37 -7.28 -14.81 -8.89
N VAL A 38 -6.15 -14.66 -8.21
CA VAL A 38 -5.11 -13.65 -8.48
C VAL A 38 -3.81 -14.28 -9.02
N HIS A 39 -3.91 -15.48 -9.62
CA HIS A 39 -2.77 -16.16 -10.23
C HIS A 39 -2.05 -15.27 -11.26
N GLY A 40 -0.72 -15.23 -11.20
CA GLY A 40 0.11 -14.38 -12.07
C GLY A 40 0.05 -12.87 -11.75
N MET A 41 -0.81 -12.43 -10.85
CA MET A 41 -0.93 -11.01 -10.51
C MET A 41 0.12 -10.60 -9.46
N PRO A 42 0.93 -9.54 -9.69
CA PRO A 42 1.87 -9.06 -8.70
C PRO A 42 1.14 -8.41 -7.53
N LEU A 43 1.45 -8.82 -6.30
CA LEU A 43 0.80 -8.31 -5.09
C LEU A 43 1.75 -7.50 -4.21
N THR A 44 1.20 -6.47 -3.57
CA THR A 44 1.89 -5.66 -2.58
C THR A 44 1.13 -5.73 -1.27
N LYS A 45 1.86 -6.04 -0.20
CA LYS A 45 1.35 -6.09 1.17
C LYS A 45 1.74 -4.82 1.89
N ILE A 46 0.76 -4.20 2.52
CA ILE A 46 0.97 -2.98 3.30
C ILE A 46 0.56 -3.18 4.75
N LYS A 47 1.30 -2.53 5.64
CA LYS A 47 0.98 -2.35 7.05
C LYS A 47 0.81 -0.87 7.33
N PHE A 48 -0.23 -0.51 8.07
CA PHE A 48 -0.50 0.88 8.46
C PHE A 48 -1.29 0.90 9.77
N SER A 49 -1.26 2.02 10.49
CA SER A 49 -2.10 2.25 11.66
C SER A 49 -3.33 3.07 11.30
N ARG A 50 -4.50 2.66 11.80
CA ARG A 50 -5.77 3.39 11.68
C ARG A 50 -6.53 3.32 12.99
N ASN A 51 -6.95 4.47 13.51
CA ASN A 51 -7.71 4.59 14.77
C ASN A 51 -7.05 3.82 15.93
N GLY A 52 -5.73 3.97 16.08
CA GLY A 52 -4.94 3.29 17.10
C GLY A 52 -4.72 1.78 16.88
N ARG A 53 -5.23 1.22 15.78
CA ARG A 53 -5.09 -0.21 15.45
C ARG A 53 -4.18 -0.42 14.24
N THR A 54 -3.23 -1.33 14.39
CA THR A 54 -2.44 -1.82 13.26
C THR A 54 -3.32 -2.65 12.32
N LYS A 55 -3.24 -2.35 11.02
CA LYS A 55 -3.89 -3.07 9.93
C LYS A 55 -2.84 -3.65 8.99
N ARG A 56 -3.17 -4.78 8.37
CA ARG A 56 -2.37 -5.45 7.33
C ARG A 56 -3.31 -5.81 6.19
N ARG A 57 -2.97 -5.41 4.97
CA ARG A 57 -3.78 -5.68 3.77
C ARG A 57 -2.87 -6.02 2.59
N ILE A 58 -3.41 -6.77 1.65
CA ILE A 58 -2.76 -7.15 0.39
C ILE A 58 -3.62 -6.60 -0.73
N TYR A 59 -2.97 -5.96 -1.70
CA TYR A 59 -3.61 -5.35 -2.86
C TYR A 59 -2.84 -5.71 -4.14
N PRO A 60 -3.48 -5.62 -5.31
CA PRO A 60 -2.78 -5.61 -6.59
C PRO A 60 -1.70 -4.52 -6.59
N SER A 61 -0.50 -4.86 -7.04
CA SER A 61 0.63 -3.92 -7.08
C SER A 61 0.36 -2.74 -8.01
N MET A 62 -0.42 -2.96 -9.07
CA MET A 62 -0.84 -1.94 -10.04
C MET A 62 -1.98 -1.05 -9.55
N MET A 63 -2.52 -1.29 -8.34
CA MET A 63 -3.59 -0.47 -7.78
C MET A 63 -3.11 0.98 -7.66
N LEU A 64 -3.85 1.91 -8.25
CA LEU A 64 -3.50 3.33 -8.21
C LEU A 64 -3.88 3.93 -6.87
N VAL A 65 -2.94 4.67 -6.28
CA VAL A 65 -3.12 5.41 -5.05
C VAL A 65 -2.66 6.86 -5.23
N GLU A 66 -3.24 7.76 -4.44
CA GLU A 66 -2.77 9.14 -4.39
C GLU A 66 -1.66 9.26 -3.36
N ARG A 67 -0.46 9.68 -3.78
CA ARG A 67 0.63 9.97 -2.86
C ARG A 67 0.48 11.38 -2.29
N LEU A 68 0.44 11.47 -0.97
CA LEU A 68 0.32 12.74 -0.26
C LEU A 68 1.69 13.19 0.23
N ARG A 69 1.98 14.50 0.11
CA ARG A 69 3.19 15.08 0.69
C ARG A 69 2.99 15.18 2.20
N ARG A 70 3.95 14.70 3.00
CA ARG A 70 4.00 15.08 4.42
C ARG A 70 4.10 16.60 4.47
N GLY A 71 3.11 17.26 5.05
CA GLY A 71 3.19 18.69 5.34
C GLY A 71 4.47 18.93 6.11
N ARG A 72 5.38 19.70 5.52
CA ARG A 72 6.62 20.11 6.18
C ARG A 72 6.20 21.15 7.21
N ASN A 73 5.78 20.70 8.40
CA ASN A 73 5.67 21.59 9.54
C ASN A 73 7.10 21.90 9.95
N ARG A 74 7.63 22.99 9.38
CA ARG A 74 8.92 23.57 9.76
C ARG A 74 8.65 24.35 11.06
N PRO A 75 9.36 24.10 12.17
CA PRO A 75 9.44 25.09 13.24
C PRO A 75 10.14 26.36 12.73
#